data_AF-A0A1Y4BJB0-F1
#
_entry.id   AF-A0A1Y4BJB0-F1
#
_cell.length_a   1.000
_cell.length_b   1.000
_cell.length_c   1.000
_cell.angle_alpha   90.00
_cell.angle_beta   90.00
_cell.angle_gamma   90.00
#
_symmetry.space_group_name_H-M   'P 1'
#
loop_
_entity.id
_entity.type
_entity.pdbx_description
1 polymer ?
#
loop_
_entity_poly.entity_id
_entity_poly.type
_entity_poly.pdbx_seq_one_letter_code
_entity_poly.pdbx_strand_id
1 'polypeptide(L)'
;MVNNIVPIPGYVHLYRSMLRFYDMPSAKLKEMLYLLNTANLDSYGFHHPEAHVVESGPVAFCGWLDHRYARPYRTEVQLYKSLLALKRSVDRDCIVTSQREALQMLRCVISNLEYRFYKAYNMEFEDKRTVYSECAFRLIPREDEPSVCLMRDWVYLPTA
;
A
#
# COMPACT_ATOMS: atom_id res chain seq x y z
N MET A 1 -3.12 -11.34 5.45
CA MET A 1 -2.28 -11.76 6.59
C MET A 1 -2.43 -10.68 7.63
N VAL A 2 -3.24 -10.93 8.65
CA VAL A 2 -3.12 -10.21 9.93
C VAL A 2 -1.83 -10.78 10.55
N ASN A 3 -1.02 -9.97 11.25
CA ASN A 3 0.21 -10.41 11.95
C ASN A 3 1.51 -10.52 11.12
N ASN A 4 1.73 -9.64 10.14
CA ASN A 4 3.07 -9.48 9.54
C ASN A 4 3.57 -8.04 9.68
N ILE A 5 4.85 -7.88 10.01
CA ILE A 5 5.54 -6.60 9.91
C ILE A 5 5.69 -6.24 8.42
N VAL A 6 5.27 -5.04 8.07
CA VAL A 6 5.50 -4.46 6.76
C VAL A 6 6.90 -3.83 6.75
N PRO A 7 7.82 -4.30 5.90
CA PRO A 7 9.19 -3.80 5.91
C PRO A 7 9.27 -2.40 5.27
N ILE A 8 10.23 -1.57 5.72
CA ILE A 8 10.44 -0.20 5.23
C ILE A 8 10.48 -0.11 3.68
N PRO A 9 11.17 -0.99 2.92
CA PRO A 9 11.12 -0.97 1.46
C PRO A 9 9.68 -0.98 0.89
N GLY A 10 8.75 -1.70 1.52
CA GLY A 10 7.34 -1.70 1.12
C GLY A 10 6.69 -0.32 1.26
N TYR A 11 6.96 0.40 2.36
CA TYR A 11 6.49 1.78 2.51
C TYR A 11 7.11 2.72 1.48
N VAL A 12 8.38 2.51 1.07
CA VAL A 12 9.03 3.31 0.01
C VAL A 12 8.35 3.06 -1.34
N HIS A 13 8.08 1.80 -1.71
CA HIS A 13 7.29 1.47 -2.91
C HIS A 13 5.92 2.14 -2.89
N LEU A 14 5.21 2.04 -1.76
CA LEU A 14 3.89 2.63 -1.61
C LEU A 14 3.92 4.15 -1.70
N TYR A 15 4.86 4.82 -1.03
CA TYR A 15 5.03 6.27 -1.07
C TYR A 15 5.24 6.78 -2.50
N ARG A 16 6.18 6.18 -3.24
CA ARG A 16 6.46 6.58 -4.63
C ARG A 16 5.26 6.33 -5.55
N SER A 17 4.52 5.26 -5.31
CA SER A 17 3.35 4.90 -6.10
C SER A 17 2.16 5.81 -5.82
N MET A 18 1.95 6.16 -4.56
CA MET A 18 0.95 7.14 -4.16
C MET A 18 1.23 8.49 -4.82
N LEU A 19 2.47 9.00 -4.78
CA LEU A 19 2.84 10.24 -5.48
C LEU A 19 2.59 10.18 -7.00
N ARG A 20 2.67 8.99 -7.62
CA ARG A 20 2.46 8.79 -9.05
C ARG A 20 0.97 8.72 -9.42
N PHE A 21 0.17 7.99 -8.65
CA PHE A 21 -1.19 7.63 -9.02
C PHE A 21 -2.26 8.42 -8.26
N TYR A 22 -1.91 9.05 -7.13
CA TYR A 22 -2.84 9.70 -6.24
C TYR A 22 -2.33 11.09 -5.81
N ASP A 23 -3.11 12.12 -6.11
CA ASP A 23 -2.73 13.51 -5.85
C ASP A 23 -2.91 13.88 -4.36
N MET A 24 -2.00 13.41 -3.52
CA MET A 24 -1.90 13.76 -2.11
C MET A 24 -0.59 14.52 -1.84
N PRO A 25 -0.62 15.65 -1.10
CA PRO A 25 0.60 16.35 -0.73
C PRO A 25 1.58 15.43 0.00
N SER A 26 2.86 15.48 -0.42
CA SER A 26 3.93 14.60 0.10
C SER A 26 4.01 14.61 1.63
N ALA A 27 3.92 15.78 2.27
CA ALA A 27 3.96 15.90 3.73
C ALA A 27 2.83 15.11 4.41
N LYS A 28 1.60 15.26 3.93
CA LYS A 28 0.43 14.55 4.45
C LYS A 28 0.53 13.04 4.22
N LEU A 29 1.03 12.63 3.06
CA LEU A 29 1.27 11.22 2.75
C LEU A 29 2.31 10.61 3.69
N LYS A 30 3.43 11.30 3.95
CA LYS A 30 4.47 10.83 4.87
C LYS A 30 3.94 10.65 6.29
N GLU A 31 3.18 11.62 6.79
CA GLU A 31 2.55 11.55 8.10
C GLU A 31 1.60 10.35 8.20
N MET A 32 0.71 10.18 7.22
CA MET A 32 -0.19 9.03 7.17
C MET A 32 0.59 7.71 7.14
N LEU A 33 1.63 7.59 6.31
CA LEU A 33 2.43 6.36 6.22
C LEU A 33 3.23 6.06 7.47
N TYR A 34 3.73 7.10 8.17
CA TYR A 34 4.40 6.95 9.46
C TYR A 34 3.44 6.38 10.51
N LEU A 35 2.25 6.98 10.65
CA LEU A 35 1.23 6.50 11.58
C LEU A 35 0.75 5.08 11.24
N LEU A 36 0.65 4.73 9.95
CA LEU A 36 0.33 3.37 9.53
C LEU A 36 1.48 2.38 9.76
N ASN A 37 2.73 2.86 9.79
CA ASN A 37 3.88 2.04 10.16
C ASN A 37 3.87 1.72 11.65
N THR A 38 3.71 2.72 12.51
CA THR A 38 3.61 2.49 13.96
C THR A 38 2.39 1.63 14.29
N ALA A 39 1.24 1.87 13.63
CA ALA A 39 0.04 1.04 13.79
C ALA A 39 0.28 -0.44 13.45
N ASN A 40 1.07 -0.72 12.40
CA ASN A 40 1.42 -2.09 12.03
C ASN A 40 2.37 -2.73 13.05
N LEU A 41 3.33 -1.97 13.59
CA LEU A 41 4.25 -2.45 14.63
C LEU A 41 3.51 -2.73 15.94
N ASP A 42 2.60 -1.85 16.36
CA ASP A 42 1.76 -2.04 17.55
C ASP A 42 0.85 -3.28 17.40
N SER A 43 0.21 -3.40 16.24
CA SER A 43 -0.61 -4.59 15.93
C SER A 43 0.24 -5.86 16.00
N TYR A 44 1.45 -5.85 15.45
CA TYR A 44 2.33 -7.00 15.50
C TYR A 44 2.79 -7.31 16.93
N GLY A 45 3.25 -6.32 17.69
CA GLY A 45 3.71 -6.49 19.07
C GLY A 45 2.61 -6.96 20.03
N PHE A 46 1.37 -6.57 19.79
CA PHE A 46 0.22 -7.08 20.53
C PHE A 46 0.01 -8.59 20.33
N HIS A 47 0.12 -9.05 19.08
CA HIS A 47 -0.07 -10.46 18.71
C HIS A 47 1.18 -11.33 18.95
N HIS A 48 2.35 -10.71 19.11
CA HIS A 48 3.65 -11.35 19.31
C HIS A 48 4.40 -10.71 20.49
N PRO A 49 3.95 -10.93 21.75
CA PRO A 49 4.55 -10.31 22.94
C PRO A 49 6.02 -10.73 23.17
N GLU A 50 6.46 -11.83 22.58
CA GLU A 50 7.85 -12.27 22.58
C GLU A 50 8.76 -11.47 21.63
N ALA A 51 8.18 -10.74 20.68
CA ALA A 51 8.94 -10.01 19.67
C ALA A 51 9.38 -8.65 20.20
N HIS A 52 10.67 -8.37 20.09
CA HIS A 52 11.19 -7.02 20.35
C HIS A 52 11.07 -6.16 19.09
N VAL A 53 10.06 -5.30 19.06
CA VAL A 53 9.80 -4.39 17.95
C VAL A 53 10.32 -3.00 18.31
N VAL A 54 11.09 -2.40 17.40
CA VAL A 54 11.64 -1.05 17.58
C VAL A 54 11.00 -0.13 16.56
N GLU A 55 10.28 0.88 17.04
CA GLU A 55 9.74 1.93 16.21
C GLU A 55 10.86 2.86 15.71
N SER A 56 10.78 3.25 14.44
CA SER A 56 11.56 4.37 13.94
C SER A 56 10.94 5.68 14.38
N GLY A 57 11.75 6.68 14.74
CA GLY A 57 11.25 8.06 14.88
C GLY A 57 10.75 8.63 13.54
N PRO A 58 9.84 9.62 13.55
CA PRO A 58 9.20 10.15 12.34
C PRO A 58 10.21 10.77 11.36
N VAL A 59 11.27 11.41 11.89
CA VAL A 59 12.34 11.99 11.06
C VAL A 59 13.09 10.92 10.27
N ALA A 60 13.44 9.80 10.93
CA ALA A 60 14.15 8.70 10.29
C ALA A 60 13.27 8.02 9.24
N PHE A 61 12.00 7.75 9.57
CA PHE A 61 11.03 7.14 8.67
C PHE A 61 10.83 7.98 7.40
N CYS A 62 10.51 9.27 7.56
CA CYS A 62 10.34 10.20 6.46
C CYS A 62 11.62 10.32 5.62
N GLY A 63 12.79 10.36 6.27
CA GLY A 63 14.08 10.32 5.60
C GLY A 63 14.25 9.09 4.71
N TRP A 64 13.84 7.90 5.16
CA TRP A 64 13.89 6.70 4.31
C TRP A 64 12.95 6.78 3.11
N LEU A 65 11.74 7.34 3.27
CA LEU A 65 10.81 7.54 2.15
C LEU A 65 11.41 8.44 1.05
N ASP A 66 12.15 9.47 1.45
CA ASP A 66 12.75 10.43 0.52
C ASP A 66 14.02 9.92 -0.16
N HIS A 67 14.88 9.22 0.58
CA HIS A 67 16.24 8.91 0.13
C HIS A 67 16.42 7.48 -0.36
N ARG A 68 15.60 6.52 0.08
CA ARG A 68 15.69 5.15 -0.44
C ARG A 68 15.05 5.08 -1.82
N TYR A 69 15.71 4.35 -2.71
CA TYR A 69 15.18 4.06 -4.03
C TYR A 69 14.27 2.84 -3.98
N ALA A 70 13.07 2.99 -4.53
CA ALA A 70 12.17 1.90 -4.86
C ALA A 70 11.39 2.29 -6.11
N ARG A 71 11.23 1.36 -7.06
CA ARG A 71 10.45 1.60 -8.27
C ARG A 71 8.96 1.74 -7.89
N PRO A 72 8.24 2.78 -8.37
CA PRO A 72 6.79 2.83 -8.22
C PRO A 72 6.13 1.59 -8.84
N TYR A 73 4.96 1.22 -8.33
CA TYR A 73 4.13 0.21 -8.95
C TYR A 73 3.87 0.56 -10.42
N ARG A 74 3.72 -0.47 -11.25
CA ARG A 74 3.47 -0.33 -12.69
C ARG A 74 2.02 0.09 -12.94
N THR A 75 1.08 -0.38 -12.11
CA THR A 75 -0.36 -0.19 -12.31
C THR A 75 -1.09 0.28 -11.05
N GLU A 76 -2.28 0.87 -11.22
CA GLU A 76 -3.19 1.19 -10.11
C GLU A 76 -3.69 -0.08 -9.39
N VAL A 77 -3.72 -1.24 -10.06
CA VAL A 77 -4.14 -2.52 -9.45
C VAL A 77 -3.14 -2.95 -8.38
N GLN A 78 -1.84 -2.82 -8.65
CA GLN A 78 -0.79 -3.07 -7.66
C GLN A 78 -0.87 -2.10 -6.48
N LEU A 79 -1.14 -0.82 -6.75
CA LEU A 79 -1.38 0.17 -5.69
C LEU A 79 -2.54 -0.23 -4.81
N TYR A 80 -3.68 -0.58 -5.41
CA TYR A 80 -4.88 -0.99 -4.71
C TYR A 80 -4.62 -2.21 -3.79
N LYS A 81 -3.99 -3.28 -4.31
CA LYS A 81 -3.64 -4.45 -3.49
C LYS A 81 -2.68 -4.13 -2.36
N SER A 82 -1.73 -3.22 -2.59
CA SER A 82 -0.77 -2.79 -1.57
C SER A 82 -1.44 -2.02 -0.44
N LEU A 83 -2.39 -1.14 -0.76
CA LEU A 83 -3.18 -0.39 0.22
C LEU A 83 -4.08 -1.32 1.03
N LEU A 84 -4.72 -2.31 0.39
CA LEU A 84 -5.49 -3.34 1.09
C LEU A 84 -4.60 -4.21 1.99
N ALA A 85 -3.38 -4.53 1.55
CA ALA A 85 -2.42 -5.28 2.35
C ALA A 85 -2.00 -4.51 3.60
N LEU A 86 -1.68 -3.23 3.48
CA LEU A 86 -1.38 -2.36 4.62
C LEU A 86 -2.59 -2.21 5.56
N LYS A 87 -3.78 -1.98 5.00
CA LYS A 87 -5.02 -1.91 5.80
C LYS A 87 -5.24 -3.19 6.61
N ARG A 88 -4.96 -4.36 6.02
CA ARG A 88 -5.14 -5.67 6.68
C ARG A 88 -4.04 -6.01 7.68
N SER A 89 -2.90 -5.32 7.63
CA SER A 89 -1.80 -5.52 8.56
C SER A 89 -1.93 -4.71 9.85
N VAL A 90 -3.03 -3.95 9.99
CA VAL A 90 -3.35 -3.14 11.16
C VAL A 90 -4.61 -3.67 11.83
N ASP A 91 -4.49 -4.00 13.12
CA ASP A 91 -5.60 -4.37 13.98
C ASP A 91 -6.16 -3.12 14.67
N ARG A 92 -7.46 -2.85 14.46
CA ARG A 92 -8.10 -1.62 14.96
C ARG A 92 -8.17 -1.58 16.49
N ASP A 93 -8.21 -2.74 17.12
CA ASP A 93 -8.33 -2.84 18.58
C ASP A 93 -6.98 -2.63 19.27
N CYS A 94 -5.89 -2.68 18.52
CA CYS A 94 -4.51 -2.55 19.01
C CYS A 94 -3.90 -1.15 18.82
N ILE A 95 -4.64 -0.19 18.26
CA ILE A 95 -4.10 1.11 17.82
C ILE A 95 -4.69 2.32 18.57
N VAL A 96 -3.90 3.39 18.64
CA VAL A 96 -4.29 4.67 19.27
C VAL A 96 -5.09 5.57 18.32
N THR A 97 -5.65 6.67 18.83
CA THR A 97 -6.53 7.58 18.07
C THR A 97 -5.89 8.13 16.80
N SER A 98 -4.66 8.63 16.84
CA SER A 98 -3.96 9.16 15.65
C SER A 98 -3.77 8.10 14.56
N GLN A 99 -3.48 6.87 14.95
CA GLN A 99 -3.37 5.73 14.02
C GLN A 99 -4.73 5.36 13.41
N ARG A 100 -5.83 5.47 14.18
CA ARG A 100 -7.19 5.28 13.66
C ARG A 100 -7.56 6.33 12.61
N GLU A 101 -7.16 7.58 12.81
CA GLU A 101 -7.34 8.65 11.83
C GLU A 101 -6.55 8.38 10.55
N ALA A 102 -5.29 7.94 10.65
CA ALA A 102 -4.48 7.52 9.51
C ALA A 102 -5.10 6.31 8.77
N LEU A 103 -5.61 5.32 9.52
CA LEU A 103 -6.32 4.17 8.95
C LEU A 103 -7.62 4.58 8.26
N GLN A 104 -8.32 5.59 8.78
CA GLN A 104 -9.50 6.15 8.12
C GLN A 104 -9.11 6.90 6.84
N MET A 105 -8.01 7.65 6.84
CA MET A 105 -7.49 8.29 5.64
C MET A 105 -7.11 7.26 4.57
N LEU A 106 -6.46 6.16 4.97
CA LEU A 106 -6.16 5.04 4.07
C LEU A 106 -7.44 4.46 3.44
N ARG A 107 -8.51 4.27 4.22
CA ARG A 107 -9.81 3.82 3.72
C ARG A 107 -10.40 4.80 2.69
N CYS A 108 -10.31 6.10 2.94
CA CYS A 108 -10.77 7.12 1.99
C CYS A 108 -9.98 7.08 0.68
N VAL A 109 -8.65 6.91 0.74
CA VAL A 109 -7.81 6.74 -0.46
C VAL A 109 -8.25 5.53 -1.27
N ILE A 110 -8.47 4.39 -0.61
CA ILE A 110 -8.92 3.14 -1.25
C ILE A 110 -10.24 3.37 -1.99
N SER A 111 -11.25 3.95 -1.33
CA SER A 111 -12.56 4.21 -1.96
C SER A 111 -12.48 5.22 -3.11
N ASN A 112 -11.60 6.22 -3.01
CA ASN A 112 -11.37 7.16 -4.11
C ASN A 112 -10.74 6.49 -5.34
N LEU A 113 -9.81 5.54 -5.12
CA LEU A 113 -9.24 4.73 -6.19
C LEU A 113 -10.29 3.82 -6.83
N GLU A 114 -11.12 3.15 -6.04
CA GLU A 114 -12.24 2.32 -6.54
C GLU A 114 -13.17 3.13 -7.44
N TYR A 115 -13.59 4.32 -6.97
CA TYR A 115 -14.44 5.21 -7.75
C TYR A 115 -13.78 5.66 -9.07
N ARG A 116 -12.53 6.11 -9.01
CA ARG A 116 -11.78 6.54 -10.20
C ARG A 116 -11.61 5.41 -11.21
N PHE A 117 -11.26 4.21 -10.74
CA PHE A 117 -11.06 3.05 -11.58
C PHE A 117 -12.37 2.62 -12.26
N TYR A 118 -13.47 2.57 -11.50
CA TYR A 118 -14.80 2.32 -12.04
C TYR A 118 -15.19 3.36 -13.09
N LYS A 119 -14.95 4.65 -12.84
CA LYS A 119 -15.24 5.71 -13.80
C LYS A 119 -14.42 5.57 -15.10
N ALA A 120 -13.18 5.11 -15.02
CA ALA A 120 -12.29 4.97 -16.17
C ALA A 120 -12.57 3.70 -17.00
N TYR A 121 -12.88 2.59 -16.34
CA TYR A 121 -12.95 1.26 -16.97
C TYR A 121 -14.36 0.63 -16.97
N ASN A 122 -15.32 1.24 -16.28
CA ASN A 122 -16.67 0.71 -16.04
C ASN A 122 -16.65 -0.70 -15.44
N MET A 123 -15.74 -0.91 -14.48
CA MET A 123 -15.54 -2.17 -13.77
C MET A 123 -14.84 -1.93 -12.43
N GLU A 124 -15.04 -2.84 -11.48
CA GLU A 124 -14.34 -2.84 -10.20
C GLU A 124 -12.93 -3.43 -10.35
N PHE A 125 -12.05 -3.16 -9.38
CA PHE A 125 -10.71 -3.75 -9.36
C PHE A 125 -10.76 -5.28 -9.39
N GLU A 126 -11.71 -5.92 -8.72
CA GLU A 126 -11.78 -7.38 -8.57
C GLU A 126 -12.43 -8.10 -9.77
N ASP A 127 -12.88 -7.35 -10.78
CA ASP A 127 -13.45 -7.92 -12.00
C ASP A 127 -12.42 -8.81 -12.71
N LYS A 128 -12.83 -10.00 -13.17
CA LYS A 128 -11.97 -10.97 -13.87
C LYS A 128 -11.25 -10.44 -15.12
N ARG A 129 -11.69 -9.29 -15.66
CA ARG A 129 -11.06 -8.62 -16.80
C ARG A 129 -9.85 -7.78 -16.39
N THR A 130 -9.66 -7.50 -15.11
CA THR A 130 -8.47 -6.82 -14.58
C THR A 130 -7.38 -7.83 -14.21
N VAL A 131 -6.16 -7.35 -14.03
CA VAL A 131 -5.02 -8.16 -13.56
C VAL A 131 -5.01 -8.40 -12.04
N TYR A 132 -6.14 -8.20 -11.35
CA TYR A 132 -6.18 -8.22 -9.88
C TYR A 132 -5.79 -9.56 -9.26
N SER A 133 -6.16 -10.68 -9.90
CA SER A 133 -5.73 -12.02 -9.49
C SER A 133 -4.21 -12.20 -9.63
N GLU A 134 -3.60 -11.53 -10.61
CA GLU A 134 -2.19 -11.66 -10.98
C GLU A 134 -1.26 -10.73 -10.17
N CYS A 135 -1.77 -9.66 -9.56
CA CYS A 135 -0.97 -8.80 -8.69
C CYS A 135 -0.80 -9.40 -7.28
N ALA A 136 0.30 -9.14 -6.58
CA ALA A 136 0.50 -9.69 -5.24
C ALA A 136 -0.23 -8.87 -4.16
N PHE A 137 -0.66 -9.52 -3.07
CA PHE A 137 -1.26 -8.86 -1.90
C PHE A 137 -0.17 -8.47 -0.88
N ARG A 138 0.67 -7.50 -1.25
CA ARG A 138 1.81 -6.99 -0.45
C ARG A 138 2.28 -5.65 -1.01
N LEU A 139 3.11 -4.93 -0.25
CA LEU A 139 3.65 -3.63 -0.66
C LEU A 139 4.93 -3.74 -1.50
N ILE A 140 5.63 -4.87 -1.48
CA ILE A 140 6.79 -5.10 -2.35
C ILE A 140 6.30 -5.89 -3.57
N PRO A 141 6.30 -5.30 -4.78
CA PRO A 141 5.78 -5.97 -5.97
C PRO A 141 6.74 -7.08 -6.40
N ARG A 142 6.20 -8.11 -7.07
CA ARG A 142 7.04 -9.07 -7.80
C ARG A 142 7.53 -8.49 -9.11
N GLU A 143 8.62 -9.07 -9.62
CA GLU A 143 9.16 -8.72 -10.92
C GLU A 143 8.25 -9.15 -12.09
N ASP A 144 7.55 -10.27 -11.92
CA ASP A 144 6.63 -10.89 -12.89
C ASP A 144 5.21 -10.31 -12.89
N GLU A 145 4.93 -9.31 -12.05
CA GLU A 145 3.61 -8.71 -12.00
C GLU A 145 3.28 -7.88 -13.26
N PRO A 146 1.99 -7.88 -13.69
CA PRO A 146 1.56 -7.19 -14.89
C PRO A 146 1.89 -5.69 -14.92
N SER A 147 2.19 -5.18 -16.12
CA SER A 147 2.45 -3.76 -16.34
C SER A 147 1.25 -2.96 -16.85
N VAL A 148 0.09 -3.60 -16.99
CA VAL A 148 -1.17 -3.01 -17.45
C VAL A 148 -2.32 -3.41 -16.53
N CYS A 149 -3.39 -2.63 -16.49
CA CYS A 149 -4.51 -2.87 -15.57
C CYS A 149 -5.46 -4.00 -16.03
N LEU A 150 -5.51 -4.30 -17.34
CA LEU A 150 -6.49 -5.21 -17.94
C LEU A 150 -5.82 -6.48 -18.48
N MET A 151 -6.47 -7.63 -18.29
CA MET A 151 -5.99 -8.93 -18.75
C MET A 151 -5.79 -8.97 -20.27
N ARG A 152 -6.72 -8.37 -21.03
CA ARG A 152 -6.62 -8.32 -22.49
C ARG A 152 -5.31 -7.66 -22.92
N ASP A 153 -4.95 -6.53 -22.29
CA ASP A 153 -3.78 -5.76 -22.68
C ASP A 153 -2.50 -6.50 -22.27
N TRP A 154 -2.55 -7.32 -21.22
CA TRP A 154 -1.42 -8.11 -20.74
C TRP A 154 -1.08 -9.28 -21.67
N VAL A 155 -2.09 -10.01 -22.15
CA VAL A 155 -1.92 -11.16 -23.05
C VAL A 155 -1.37 -10.73 -24.43
N TYR A 156 -1.69 -9.50 -24.86
CA TYR A 156 -1.26 -8.98 -26.16
C TYR A 156 0.00 -8.09 -26.10
N LEU A 157 0.68 -7.98 -24.96
CA LEU A 157 1.99 -7.35 -24.94
C LEU A 157 2.96 -8.23 -25.74
N PRO A 158 3.69 -7.68 -26.73
CA PRO A 158 4.78 -8.42 -27.33
C PRO A 158 5.74 -8.80 -26.20
N THR A 159 6.02 -10.10 -26.05
CA THR A 159 7.13 -10.58 -25.22
C THR A 159 8.37 -9.86 -25.68
N ALA A 160 8.90 -8.99 -24.81
CA ALA A 160 10.13 -8.24 -25.04
C ALA A 160 11.33 -9.19 -25.15
#